data_AF-A0A0K1JXG6-F1
#
_entry.id   AF-A0A0K1JXG6-F1
#
_cell.length_a   1.000
_cell.length_b   1.000
_cell.length_c   1.000
_cell.angle_alpha   90.00
_cell.angle_beta   90.00
_cell.angle_gamma   90.00
#
_symmetry.space_group_name_H-M   'P 1'
#
loop_
_entity.id
_entity.type
_entity.pdbx_description
1 polymer ?
#
loop_
_entity_poly.entity_id
_entity_poly.type
_entity_poly.pdbx_seq_one_letter_code
_entity_poly.pdbx_strand_id
1 'polypeptide(L)' 'MTSINSSFSSRFGLEYAPTSFLVRMGKREMLVCRDFRKRFYAVNPIIECDTGVQPGHIEILLFGRWLLILSKAH' A
#
# COMPACT_ATOMS: atom_id res chain seq x y z
N MET A 1 -10.79 -3.84 -18.84
CA MET A 1 -9.83 -3.57 -17.77
C MET A 1 -9.58 -2.08 -17.75
N THR A 2 -10.24 -1.37 -16.82
CA THR A 2 -10.24 0.09 -16.80
C THR A 2 -9.24 0.54 -15.74
N SER A 3 -8.03 0.93 -16.14
CA SER A 3 -7.06 1.55 -15.24
C SER A 3 -7.56 2.95 -14.89
N ILE A 4 -8.22 3.07 -13.74
CA ILE A 4 -8.57 4.37 -13.18
C ILE A 4 -7.25 5.00 -12.74
N ASN A 5 -6.83 6.02 -13.48
CA ASN A 5 -5.66 6.85 -13.22
C ASN A 5 -5.92 7.68 -11.95
N SER A 6 -5.91 7.02 -10.78
CA SER A 6 -5.92 7.69 -9.49
C SER A 6 -4.60 8.41 -9.33
N SER A 7 -4.65 9.70 -9.01
CA SER A 7 -3.53 10.63 -8.84
C SER A 7 -2.63 10.32 -7.62
N PHE A 8 -2.33 9.05 -7.37
CA PHE A 8 -1.18 8.64 -6.58
C PHE A 8 0.04 8.77 -7.48
N SER A 9 0.64 9.95 -7.47
CA SER A 9 1.85 10.27 -8.20
C SER A 9 2.86 9.12 -8.11
N SER A 10 3.46 8.77 -9.25
CA SER A 10 4.55 7.82 -9.57
C SER A 10 5.70 7.66 -8.53
N ARG A 11 5.69 8.42 -7.43
CA ARG A 11 6.69 8.45 -6.35
C ARG A 11 6.66 7.27 -5.38
N PHE A 12 5.66 6.39 -5.42
CA PHE A 12 5.62 5.21 -4.54
C PHE A 12 6.43 4.01 -5.08
N GLY A 13 7.18 4.16 -6.19
CA GLY A 13 7.88 3.04 -6.83
C GLY A 13 6.92 1.99 -7.39
N LEU A 14 5.65 2.37 -7.58
CA LEU A 14 4.54 1.50 -7.94
C LEU A 14 4.68 0.87 -9.33
N GLU A 15 5.54 1.45 -10.18
CA GLU A 15 5.98 0.92 -11.47
C GLU A 15 6.52 -0.53 -11.36
N TYR A 16 6.98 -0.93 -10.18
CA TYR A 16 7.58 -2.24 -9.92
C TYR A 16 6.72 -3.19 -9.09
N ALA A 17 5.53 -2.79 -8.61
CA ALA A 17 4.70 -3.66 -7.78
C ALA A 17 3.92 -4.66 -8.67
N PRO A 18 4.23 -5.96 -8.63
CA PRO A 18 3.50 -6.95 -9.41
C PRO A 18 2.11 -7.09 -8.79
N THR A 19 1.07 -6.74 -9.54
CA THR A 19 -0.36 -6.83 -9.17
C THR A 19 -0.76 -5.96 -7.96
N SER A 20 -0.99 -4.68 -8.21
CA SER A 20 -1.65 -3.78 -7.26
C SER A 20 -3.12 -3.56 -7.65
N PHE A 21 -3.99 -3.42 -6.66
CA PHE A 21 -5.37 -2.98 -6.89
C PHE A 21 -5.80 -1.97 -5.84
N LEU A 22 -6.58 -0.98 -6.27
CA LEU A 22 -7.05 0.10 -5.43
C LEU A 22 -8.51 -0.14 -5.04
N VAL A 23 -8.77 -0.06 -3.74
CA VAL A 23 -10.10 -0.15 -3.16
C VAL A 23 -10.44 1.21 -2.57
N ARG A 24 -11.46 1.86 -3.11
CA ARG A 24 -11.99 3.10 -2.53
C ARG A 24 -13.19 2.76 -1.66
N MET A 25 -13.10 3.08 -0.37
CA MET A 25 -14.18 2.96 0.60
C MET A 25 -14.59 4.36 1.07
N GLY A 26 -15.58 4.94 0.39
CA GLY A 26 -16.09 6.28 0.70
C GLY A 26 -15.02 7.37 0.56
N LYS A 27 -14.63 7.98 1.70
CA LYS A 27 -13.60 9.02 1.82
C LYS A 27 -12.20 8.47 2.12
N ARG A 28 -12.00 7.16 1.98
CA ARG A 28 -10.70 6.50 2.20
C ARG A 28 -10.31 5.69 0.97
N GLU A 29 -9.04 5.74 0.64
CA GLU A 29 -8.45 4.95 -0.42
C GLU A 29 -7.50 3.93 0.21
N MET A 30 -7.60 2.69 -0.23
CA MET A 30 -6.76 1.59 0.21
C MET A 30 -6.13 0.95 -1.01
N LEU A 31 -4.80 1.02 -1.09
CA LEU A 31 -4.04 0.32 -2.10
C LEU A 31 -3.59 -1.01 -1.53
N VAL A 32 -3.83 -2.10 -2.26
CA VAL A 32 -3.37 -3.43 -1.91
C VAL A 32 -2.33 -3.86 -2.92
N CYS A 33 -1.13 -4.18 -2.44
CA CYS A 33 0.00 -4.64 -3.24
C CYS A 33 0.63 -5.88 -2.61
N ARG A 34 1.41 -6.63 -3.38
CA ARG A 34 2.33 -7.62 -2.80
C ARG A 34 3.54 -6.90 -2.21
N ASP A 35 4.03 -7.38 -1.07
CA ASP A 35 5.25 -6.83 -0.47
C ASP A 35 6.42 -7.02 -1.44
N PHE A 36 6.99 -5.90 -1.87
CA PHE A 36 8.10 -5.83 -2.82
C PHE A 36 9.41 -5.44 -2.12
N ARG A 37 9.34 -5.10 -0.82
CA ARG A 37 10.46 -4.53 -0.09
C ARG A 37 11.22 -5.62 0.64
N LYS A 38 12.55 -5.64 0.51
CA LYS A 38 13.41 -6.51 1.29
C LYS A 38 13.54 -5.93 2.70
N ARG A 39 12.91 -6.56 3.68
CA ARG A 39 12.97 -6.16 5.10
C ARG A 39 14.15 -6.87 5.77
N PHE A 40 14.96 -6.13 6.51
CA PHE A 40 16.14 -6.63 7.23
C PHE A 40 15.89 -6.81 8.74
N TYR A 41 14.64 -6.78 9.16
CA TYR A 41 14.20 -6.90 10.54
C TYR A 41 13.14 -8.00 10.68
N ALA A 42 12.97 -8.52 11.90
CA ALA A 42 11.95 -9.52 12.19
C ALA A 42 10.56 -8.87 12.15
N VAL A 43 9.76 -9.26 11.17
CA VAL A 43 8.38 -8.80 11.03
C VAL A 43 7.42 -9.69 11.81
N ASN A 44 6.35 -9.11 12.34
CA ASN A 44 5.26 -9.92 12.89
C ASN A 44 4.58 -10.69 11.73
N PRO A 45 4.50 -12.03 11.77
CA PRO A 45 4.00 -12.83 10.66
C PRO A 45 2.51 -12.62 10.36
N ILE A 46 1.75 -11.97 11.26
CA ILE A 46 0.30 -11.77 11.09
C ILE A 46 0.01 -10.34 10.62
N ILE A 47 0.34 -9.35 11.44
CA ILE A 47 0.05 -7.93 11.17
C ILE A 47 1.21 -7.08 11.67
N GLU A 48 1.69 -6.19 10.82
CA GLU A 48 2.63 -5.13 11.20
C GLU A 48 2.14 -3.80 10.62
N CYS A 49 2.10 -2.77 11.46
CA CYS A 49 1.69 -1.43 11.08
C CYS A 49 2.91 -0.52 11.11
N ASP A 50 3.11 0.23 10.04
CA ASP A 50 4.20 1.18 9.88
C ASP A 50 3.64 2.55 9.45
N THR A 51 4.40 3.59 9.74
CA THR A 51 4.18 4.91 9.19
C THR A 51 4.45 4.88 7.69
N GLY A 52 3.46 5.28 6.89
CA GLY A 52 3.67 5.39 5.46
C GLY A 52 4.70 6.47 5.13
N VAL A 53 5.32 6.34 3.95
CA VAL A 53 6.37 7.27 3.47
C VAL A 53 5.92 8.73 3.43
N GLN A 54 4.61 8.98 3.34
CA GLN A 54 4.03 10.32 3.31
C GLN A 54 3.09 10.58 4.50
N PRO A 55 3.03 11.82 5.00
CA PRO A 55 2.09 12.19 6.05
C PRO A 55 0.65 11.89 5.61
N GLY A 56 -0.14 11.31 6.52
CA GLY A 56 -1.52 10.90 6.24
C GLY A 56 -1.67 9.54 5.56
N HIS A 57 -0.57 8.79 5.38
CA HIS A 57 -0.57 7.43 4.85
C HIS A 57 -0.15 6.43 5.94
N ILE A 58 -0.81 5.28 5.97
CA ILE A 58 -0.51 4.19 6.90
C ILE A 58 -0.22 2.95 6.07
N GLU A 59 0.88 2.25 6.38
CA GLU A 59 1.26 1.00 5.74
C GLU A 59 0.98 -0.15 6.70
N ILE A 60 0.32 -1.20 6.21
CA ILE A 60 0.04 -2.42 6.98
C ILE A 60 0.54 -3.60 6.18
N LEU A 61 1.47 -4.36 6.76
CA LEU A 61 1.87 -5.66 6.25
C LEU A 61 0.97 -6.73 6.86
N LEU A 62 0.22 -7.42 6.01
CA LEU A 62 -0.54 -8.61 6.37
C LEU A 62 0.17 -9.87 5.88
N PHE A 63 0.23 -10.86 6.76
CA PHE A 63 0.74 -12.20 6.48
C PHE A 63 2.15 -12.24 5.87
N GLY A 64 2.96 -11.20 6.10
CA GLY A 64 4.30 -11.09 5.51
C GLY A 64 4.32 -11.04 3.98
N ARG A 65 3.18 -10.78 3.33
CA ARG A 65 3.03 -10.91 1.87
C ARG A 65 2.22 -9.80 1.23
N TRP A 66 1.24 -9.26 1.94
CA TRP A 66 0.32 -8.25 1.43
C TRP A 66 0.60 -6.94 2.11
N LEU A 67 0.89 -5.91 1.31
CA LEU A 67 1.12 -4.56 1.78
C LEU A 67 -0.11 -3.71 1.45
N LEU A 68 -0.72 -3.18 2.49
CA LEU A 68 -1.88 -2.32 2.44
C LEU A 68 -1.45 -0.89 2.73
N ILE A 69 -1.68 0.02 1.80
CA ILE A 69 -1.44 1.44 2.00
C ILE A 69 -2.79 2.14 2.11
N LEU A 70 -3.08 2.67 3.28
CA LEU A 70 -4.28 3.44 3.57
C LEU A 70 -3.98 4.91 3.41
N SER A 71 -4.89 5.62 2.76
CA SER A 71 -4.83 7.07 2.56
C SER A 71 -6.21 7.70 2.77
N LYS A 72 -6.20 8.97 3.16
CA LYS A 72 -7.40 9.81 3.14
C LYS A 72 -7.69 10.17 1.69
N ALA A 73 -8.84 9.76 1.16
CA ALA A 73 -9.30 10.23 -0.13
C ALA A 73 -9.62 11.71 -0.01
N HIS A 74 -8.98 12.54 -0.84
CA HIS A 74 -9.24 13.98 -0.90
C HIS A 74 -10.49 14.25 -1.76
#